data_AF-A0A8H8CXI2-F1
#
_entry.id   AF-A0A8H8CXI2-F1
#
_cell.length_a   1.000
_cell.length_b   1.000
_cell.length_c   1.000
_cell.angle_alpha   90.00
_cell.angle_beta   90.00
_cell.angle_gamma   90.00
#
_symmetry.space_group_name_H-M   'P 1'
#
loop_
_entity.id
_entity.type
_entity.pdbx_description
1 polymer ?
#
loop_
_entity_poly.entity_id
_entity_poly.type
_entity_poly.pdbx_seq_one_letter_code
_entity_poly.pdbx_strand_id
1 'polypeptide(L)'
;MLARRFTSNPPVQFHQLVPSLDEFVTYVQHKICSLRGDEHKITCQSHVNSFLSADSLDIDYDSISQTLTVAAYWSKPPQKGGWTETIEKRETATDQVEVGILALERAIKPEDLSVGGFLAVLGEDQSLKPALFSFPSRHHPLLYSSKYTISFRHPTGLHPTLQISIPRSSLSEPPPRAPPDSECSLHTYLTLPSSLFADKYQLSTTDPLFLQSHNLLSLRAIAGETDLEAPDWVTDRWGSSLLLELATPLSRPSRKHKTTYVNGNHNDDDNDDYDEDDWQITIPLHLRYLHPSPSGYRNISVPWPVVFWACAPEDGGEGETAGGGKTMGINPFDRVGLGWDALFVPGTLFYQLHPDTAAFATGVDAHAGVEQRGMMVEKIQVPVLKIGDGGGLFEDVHSIEIVTLIVVCFGFLWVFRSLGEVVKKSGLGRGVERRDLKGREKRE
;
A
#
# COMPACT_ATOMS: atom_id res chain seq x y z
N MET A 1 -17.40 -0.87 -16.46
CA MET A 1 -16.88 -2.07 -17.16
C MET A 1 -15.36 -2.12 -17.13
N LEU A 2 -14.75 -3.28 -16.87
CA LEU A 2 -13.29 -3.47 -16.98
C LEU A 2 -12.84 -3.46 -18.45
N ALA A 3 -11.59 -3.04 -18.72
CA ALA A 3 -11.02 -3.08 -20.06
C ALA A 3 -10.91 -4.53 -20.56
N ARG A 4 -11.64 -4.88 -21.63
CA ARG A 4 -11.58 -6.21 -22.28
C ARG A 4 -10.25 -6.50 -22.98
N ARG A 5 -9.47 -5.47 -23.29
CA ARG A 5 -8.10 -5.57 -23.80
C ARG A 5 -7.17 -4.99 -22.75
N PHE A 6 -6.55 -5.87 -21.98
CA PHE A 6 -5.37 -5.51 -21.21
C PHE A 6 -4.33 -4.93 -22.18
N THR A 7 -3.70 -3.81 -21.79
CA THR A 7 -2.41 -3.45 -22.39
C THR A 7 -1.55 -4.71 -22.30
N SER A 8 -0.97 -5.14 -23.42
CA SER A 8 -0.31 -6.44 -23.55
C SER A 8 0.87 -6.63 -22.60
N ASN A 9 1.26 -5.58 -21.88
CA ASN A 9 2.11 -5.61 -20.70
C ASN A 9 1.46 -4.72 -19.62
N PRO A 10 0.97 -5.26 -18.49
CA PRO A 10 0.63 -4.43 -17.34
C PRO A 10 1.91 -3.70 -16.88
N PRO A 11 1.82 -2.43 -16.47
CA PRO A 11 2.98 -1.72 -15.94
C PRO A 11 3.53 -2.50 -14.74
N VAL A 12 4.84 -2.72 -14.72
CA VAL A 12 5.51 -3.36 -13.58
C VAL A 12 5.42 -2.40 -12.41
N GLN A 13 4.79 -2.83 -11.32
CA GLN A 13 4.65 -2.03 -10.12
C GLN A 13 5.57 -2.55 -9.02
N PHE A 14 6.14 -1.61 -8.27
CA PHE A 14 6.88 -1.86 -7.06
C PHE A 14 6.34 -0.95 -5.97
N HIS A 15 5.98 -1.54 -4.83
CA HIS A 15 5.49 -0.80 -3.69
C HIS A 15 6.41 -1.05 -2.51
N GLN A 16 6.80 0.01 -1.82
CA GLN A 16 7.60 -0.08 -0.61
C GLN A 16 7.19 1.03 0.35
N LEU A 17 7.05 0.67 1.62
CA LEU A 17 6.87 1.67 2.66
C LEU A 17 8.18 2.43 2.84
N VAL A 18 8.14 3.73 2.58
CA VAL A 18 9.27 4.66 2.80
C VAL A 18 8.85 5.62 3.92
N PRO A 19 9.29 5.40 5.18
CA PRO A 19 8.84 6.20 6.31
C PRO A 19 9.32 7.66 6.31
N SER A 20 10.42 7.95 5.61
CA SER A 20 11.00 9.28 5.52
C SER A 20 11.73 9.49 4.19
N LEU A 21 11.75 10.75 3.73
CA LEU A 21 12.51 11.21 2.56
C LEU A 21 13.93 11.69 2.91
N ASP A 22 14.39 11.53 4.15
CA ASP A 22 15.70 12.03 4.62
C ASP A 22 16.87 11.58 3.75
N GLU A 23 16.92 10.28 3.40
CA GLU A 23 18.00 9.74 2.57
C GLU A 23 17.97 10.31 1.14
N PHE A 24 16.76 10.47 0.58
CA PHE A 24 16.57 11.06 -0.74
C PHE A 24 17.00 12.53 -0.76
N VAL A 25 16.55 13.31 0.23
CA VAL A 25 16.92 14.72 0.40
C VAL A 25 18.43 14.88 0.56
N THR A 26 19.04 14.06 1.42
CA THR A 26 20.49 14.02 1.63
C THR A 26 21.23 13.71 0.32
N TYR A 27 20.76 12.71 -0.43
CA TYR A 27 21.34 12.36 -1.73
C TYR A 27 21.31 13.54 -2.70
N VAL A 28 20.16 14.19 -2.86
CA VAL A 28 19.99 15.33 -3.78
C VAL A 28 20.86 16.51 -3.35
N GLN A 29 20.91 16.82 -2.05
CA GLN A 29 21.77 17.90 -1.52
C GLN A 29 23.25 17.65 -1.81
N HIS A 30 23.72 16.41 -1.63
CA HIS A 30 25.12 16.05 -1.82
C HIS A 30 25.54 15.84 -3.27
N LYS A 31 24.64 15.34 -4.13
CA LYS A 31 24.98 14.95 -5.51
C LYS A 31 24.52 15.95 -6.56
N ILE A 32 23.43 16.68 -6.32
CA ILE A 32 22.84 17.61 -7.29
C ILE A 32 23.15 19.04 -6.89
N CYS A 33 22.82 19.45 -5.65
CA CYS A 33 23.07 20.83 -5.22
C CYS A 33 24.56 21.18 -5.11
N SER A 34 25.44 20.20 -4.85
CA SER A 34 26.89 20.41 -4.81
C SER A 34 27.52 20.71 -6.18
N LEU A 35 26.85 20.36 -7.28
CA LEU A 35 27.28 20.66 -8.64
C LEU A 35 26.95 22.10 -9.04
N ARG A 36 26.17 22.82 -8.22
CA ARG A 36 25.86 24.24 -8.44
C ARG A 36 26.95 25.10 -7.82
N GLY A 37 27.22 26.26 -8.43
CA GLY A 37 28.11 27.27 -7.84
C GLY A 37 27.64 27.72 -6.46
N ASP A 38 28.56 28.22 -5.63
CA ASP A 38 28.35 28.45 -4.19
C ASP A 38 27.10 29.30 -3.87
N GLU A 39 26.80 30.31 -4.69
CA GLU A 39 25.62 31.18 -4.53
C GLU A 39 24.28 30.42 -4.67
N HIS A 40 24.21 29.46 -5.59
CA HIS A 40 22.98 28.70 -5.89
C HIS A 40 22.86 27.41 -5.08
N LYS A 41 23.92 27.02 -4.39
CA LYS A 41 23.98 25.81 -3.57
C LYS A 41 23.08 25.94 -2.35
N ILE A 42 23.12 27.07 -1.65
CA ILE A 42 22.32 27.31 -0.44
C ILE A 42 20.82 27.30 -0.77
N THR A 43 20.40 28.03 -1.81
CA THR A 43 19.01 28.06 -2.27
C THR A 43 18.54 26.67 -2.70
N CYS A 44 19.36 25.92 -3.44
CA CYS A 44 19.06 24.55 -3.82
C CYS A 44 18.87 23.64 -2.61
N GLN A 45 19.77 23.69 -1.63
CA GLN A 45 19.69 22.89 -0.41
C GLN A 45 18.42 23.22 0.39
N SER A 46 18.07 24.50 0.50
CA SER A 46 16.85 24.97 1.15
C SER A 46 15.58 24.41 0.48
N HIS A 47 15.49 24.51 -0.85
CA HIS A 47 14.35 23.98 -1.62
C HIS A 47 14.23 22.47 -1.49
N VAL A 48 15.34 21.73 -1.54
CA VAL A 48 15.31 20.27 -1.41
C VAL A 48 14.95 19.87 0.03
N ASN A 49 15.36 20.65 1.02
CA ASN A 49 15.00 20.42 2.42
C ASN A 49 13.49 20.60 2.68
N SER A 50 12.79 21.42 1.88
CA SER A 50 11.33 21.56 2.02
C SER A 50 10.57 20.27 1.66
N PHE A 51 11.16 19.37 0.87
CA PHE A 51 10.54 18.07 0.56
C PHE A 51 10.29 17.20 1.79
N LEU A 52 11.01 17.42 2.90
CA LEU A 52 10.78 16.70 4.15
C LEU A 52 9.42 17.00 4.78
N SER A 53 8.81 18.14 4.44
CA SER A 53 7.47 18.49 4.91
C SER A 53 6.37 18.25 3.88
N ALA A 54 6.69 17.69 2.71
CA ALA A 54 5.72 17.39 1.67
C ALA A 54 4.79 16.25 2.11
N ASP A 55 3.50 16.37 1.77
CA ASP A 55 2.52 15.31 1.99
C ASP A 55 2.67 14.19 0.95
N SER A 56 3.10 14.52 -0.27
CA SER A 56 3.50 13.53 -1.28
C SER A 56 4.59 14.05 -2.21
N LEU A 57 5.38 13.13 -2.74
CA LEU A 57 6.42 13.38 -3.74
C LEU A 57 6.22 12.41 -4.90
N ASP A 58 6.07 12.96 -6.10
CA ASP A 58 5.98 12.24 -7.36
C ASP A 58 7.22 12.52 -8.20
N ILE A 59 7.81 11.45 -8.75
CA ILE A 59 8.95 11.51 -9.65
C ILE A 59 8.56 10.77 -10.91
N ASP A 60 8.51 11.49 -12.03
CA ASP A 60 8.19 10.95 -13.34
C ASP A 60 9.36 11.15 -14.30
N TYR A 61 9.60 10.16 -15.15
CA TYR A 61 10.65 10.21 -16.16
C TYR A 61 10.09 9.81 -17.51
N ASP A 62 9.99 10.78 -18.42
CA ASP A 62 9.64 10.53 -19.80
C ASP A 62 10.91 10.20 -20.60
N SER A 63 11.05 8.93 -20.97
CA SER A 63 12.16 8.44 -21.78
C SER A 63 12.23 9.02 -23.19
N ILE A 64 11.10 9.48 -23.75
CA ILE A 64 11.03 10.03 -25.12
C ILE A 64 11.54 11.46 -25.12
N SER A 65 11.03 12.31 -24.23
CA SER A 65 11.51 13.69 -24.08
C SER A 65 12.79 13.81 -23.26
N GLN A 66 13.22 12.73 -22.59
CA GLN A 66 14.30 12.70 -21.62
C GLN A 66 14.09 13.68 -20.44
N THR A 67 12.82 13.92 -20.09
CA THR A 67 12.45 14.87 -19.04
C THR A 67 12.25 14.14 -17.72
N LEU A 68 12.91 14.62 -16.66
CA LEU A 68 12.67 14.21 -15.28
C LEU A 68 11.82 15.29 -14.60
N THR A 69 10.61 14.93 -14.18
CA THR A 69 9.70 15.80 -13.44
C THR A 69 9.65 15.37 -11.99
N VAL A 70 9.90 16.30 -11.07
CA VAL A 70 9.74 16.08 -9.63
C VAL A 70 8.66 17.02 -9.13
N ALA A 71 7.55 16.46 -8.67
CA ALA A 71 6.42 17.21 -8.15
C ALA A 71 6.27 16.89 -6.65
N ALA A 72 6.27 17.92 -5.83
CA ALA A 72 5.99 17.80 -4.40
C ALA A 72 4.69 18.51 -4.08
N TYR A 73 3.87 17.90 -3.22
CA TYR A 73 2.55 18.39 -2.86
C TYR A 73 2.47 18.63 -1.36
N TRP A 74 1.80 19.72 -1.00
CA TRP A 74 1.52 20.10 0.37
C TRP A 74 0.07 20.60 0.48
N SER A 75 -0.72 19.95 1.32
CA SER A 75 -2.09 20.29 1.67
C SER A 75 -2.19 21.46 2.65
N LYS A 76 -1.11 21.75 3.38
CA LYS A 76 -1.03 22.81 4.39
C LYS A 76 0.27 23.57 4.27
N PRO A 77 0.27 24.88 4.59
CA PRO A 77 1.50 25.66 4.59
C PRO A 77 2.49 25.08 5.62
N PRO A 78 3.79 24.97 5.29
CA PRO A 78 4.79 24.44 6.21
C PRO A 78 5.01 25.33 7.45
N GLN A 79 4.61 26.59 7.38
CA GLN A 79 4.70 27.55 8.49
C GLN A 79 3.31 28.05 8.89
N LYS A 80 3.13 28.38 10.18
CA LYS A 80 1.86 28.88 10.73
C LYS A 80 1.37 30.19 10.10
N GLY A 81 2.24 30.94 9.42
CA GLY A 81 1.94 32.22 8.79
C GLY A 81 1.30 32.14 7.40
N GLY A 82 1.05 30.94 6.87
CA GLY A 82 0.58 30.73 5.50
C GLY A 82 1.72 30.46 4.52
N TRP A 83 1.41 30.52 3.22
CA TRP A 83 2.37 30.32 2.14
C TRP A 83 3.23 31.57 1.96
N THR A 84 4.55 31.41 2.12
CA THR A 84 5.53 32.50 1.96
C THR A 84 6.70 32.00 1.11
N GLU A 85 6.47 31.85 -0.19
CA GLU A 85 7.48 31.37 -1.14
C GLU A 85 8.00 32.53 -1.99
N THR A 86 9.31 32.53 -2.26
CA THR A 86 9.94 33.45 -3.20
C THR A 86 10.27 32.69 -4.48
N ILE A 87 9.62 33.06 -5.57
CA ILE A 87 9.79 32.40 -6.87
C ILE A 87 10.61 33.33 -7.77
N GLU A 88 11.75 32.84 -8.24
CA GLU A 88 12.69 33.60 -9.04
C GLU A 88 12.81 32.99 -10.45
N LYS A 89 12.78 33.85 -11.47
CA LYS A 89 13.14 33.49 -12.84
C LYS A 89 14.64 33.70 -13.02
N ARG A 90 15.35 32.66 -13.50
CA ARG A 90 16.78 32.80 -13.81
C ARG A 90 16.97 33.72 -15.03
N GLU A 91 17.93 34.63 -14.93
CA GLU A 91 18.23 35.58 -16.02
C GLU A 91 18.62 34.89 -17.34
N THR A 92 19.28 33.73 -17.26
CA THR A 92 19.72 32.97 -18.46
C THR A 92 18.69 31.95 -18.94
N ALA A 93 17.56 31.77 -18.23
CA ALA A 93 16.54 30.82 -18.63
C ALA A 93 15.60 31.45 -19.66
N THR A 94 15.44 30.78 -20.79
CA THR A 94 14.43 31.13 -21.80
C THR A 94 13.01 30.78 -21.36
N ASP A 95 12.89 29.98 -20.31
CA ASP A 95 11.62 29.40 -19.89
C ASP A 95 10.74 30.44 -19.20
N GLN A 96 9.45 30.35 -19.47
CA GLN A 96 8.43 31.18 -18.85
C GLN A 96 8.15 30.66 -17.44
N VAL A 97 8.16 31.55 -16.44
CA VAL A 97 7.77 31.21 -15.06
C VAL A 97 6.44 31.88 -14.78
N GLU A 98 5.41 31.06 -14.58
CA GLU A 98 4.06 31.51 -14.23
C GLU A 98 3.80 31.27 -12.75
N VAL A 99 3.23 32.27 -12.09
CA VAL A 99 2.83 32.19 -10.68
C VAL A 99 1.37 32.57 -10.58
N GLY A 100 0.61 31.85 -9.76
CA GLY A 100 -0.79 32.19 -9.56
C GLY A 100 -1.42 31.59 -8.33
N ILE A 101 -2.58 32.14 -8.01
CA ILE A 101 -3.46 31.71 -6.93
C ILE A 101 -4.75 31.26 -7.59
N LEU A 102 -5.01 29.95 -7.51
CA LEU A 102 -6.13 29.30 -8.17
C LEU A 102 -7.01 28.61 -7.13
N ALA A 103 -8.30 28.55 -7.41
CA ALA A 103 -9.30 27.81 -6.67
C ALA A 103 -10.11 26.93 -7.63
N LEU A 104 -10.68 25.86 -7.10
CA LEU A 104 -11.61 25.02 -7.85
C LEU A 104 -12.86 25.82 -8.19
N GLU A 105 -13.22 25.81 -9.46
CA GLU A 105 -14.41 26.43 -9.99
C GLU A 105 -15.42 25.37 -10.44
N ARG A 106 -16.67 25.80 -10.63
CA ARG A 106 -17.71 24.91 -11.15
C ARG A 106 -17.42 24.59 -12.62
N ALA A 107 -17.14 23.31 -12.89
CA ALA A 107 -16.98 22.83 -14.25
C ALA A 107 -18.26 22.92 -15.06
N ILE A 108 -18.11 23.28 -16.34
CA ILE A 108 -19.20 23.34 -17.32
C ILE A 108 -19.60 21.92 -17.73
N LYS A 109 -18.61 21.05 -17.93
CA LYS A 109 -18.80 19.66 -18.30
C LYS A 109 -18.56 18.72 -17.12
N PRO A 110 -19.30 17.61 -16.98
CA PRO A 110 -19.11 16.63 -15.91
C PRO A 110 -17.70 16.02 -15.84
N GLU A 111 -17.07 15.81 -17.00
CA GLU A 111 -15.74 15.22 -17.16
C GLU A 111 -14.58 16.20 -16.98
N ASP A 112 -14.87 17.50 -16.88
CA ASP A 112 -13.86 18.53 -16.73
C ASP A 112 -13.66 18.91 -15.27
N LEU A 113 -12.43 19.29 -14.93
CA LEU A 113 -12.12 20.11 -13.77
C LEU A 113 -11.88 21.54 -14.24
N SER A 114 -12.45 22.50 -13.51
CA SER A 114 -12.24 23.92 -13.77
C SER A 114 -11.53 24.55 -12.59
N VAL A 115 -10.56 25.40 -12.90
CA VAL A 115 -9.83 26.20 -11.92
C VAL A 115 -9.80 27.63 -12.39
N GLY A 116 -10.11 28.52 -11.46
CA GLY A 116 -10.17 29.96 -11.69
C GLY A 116 -9.38 30.70 -10.62
N GLY A 117 -8.92 31.90 -10.96
CA GLY A 117 -8.17 32.72 -10.03
C GLY A 117 -7.35 33.74 -10.79
N PHE A 118 -6.11 33.95 -10.34
CA PHE A 118 -5.24 34.94 -10.97
C PHE A 118 -3.84 34.38 -11.23
N LEU A 119 -3.29 34.68 -12.40
CA LEU A 119 -1.96 34.27 -12.85
C LEU A 119 -1.14 35.51 -13.23
N ALA A 120 0.19 35.42 -13.12
CA ALA A 120 1.12 36.39 -13.68
C ALA A 120 2.36 35.68 -14.20
N VAL A 121 2.92 36.21 -15.29
CA VAL A 121 4.19 35.77 -15.85
C VAL A 121 5.32 36.61 -15.26
N LEU A 122 6.28 35.97 -14.59
CA LEU A 122 7.40 36.67 -13.96
C LEU A 122 8.29 37.36 -15.01
N GLY A 123 8.51 38.66 -14.81
CA GLY A 123 9.30 39.52 -15.70
C GLY A 123 8.51 40.18 -16.83
N GLU A 124 7.26 39.78 -17.06
CA GLU A 124 6.39 40.34 -18.10
C GLU A 124 5.20 41.09 -17.51
N ASP A 125 4.52 40.49 -16.53
CA ASP A 125 3.32 41.06 -15.91
C ASP A 125 3.65 41.89 -14.65
N GLN A 126 3.02 43.06 -14.51
CA GLN A 126 3.14 43.91 -13.31
C GLN A 126 2.12 43.56 -12.21
N SER A 127 1.08 42.79 -12.53
CA SER A 127 0.03 42.39 -11.60
C SER A 127 -0.60 41.06 -12.00
N LEU A 128 -1.16 40.35 -11.02
CA LEU A 128 -1.96 39.14 -11.25
C LEU A 128 -3.20 39.45 -12.11
N LYS A 129 -3.39 38.67 -13.18
CA LYS A 129 -4.51 38.79 -14.13
C LYS A 129 -5.50 37.63 -13.94
N PRO A 130 -6.81 37.88 -14.04
CA PRO A 130 -7.81 36.82 -13.93
C PRO A 130 -7.61 35.74 -15.00
N ALA A 131 -7.69 34.48 -14.59
CA ALA A 131 -7.62 33.32 -15.46
C ALA A 131 -8.69 32.30 -15.06
N LEU A 132 -9.28 31.65 -16.06
CA LEU A 132 -10.18 30.52 -15.90
C LEU A 132 -9.83 29.51 -16.97
N PHE A 133 -9.49 28.30 -16.57
CA PHE A 133 -9.24 27.21 -17.51
C PHE A 133 -9.95 25.94 -17.02
N SER A 134 -10.40 25.15 -17.99
CA SER A 134 -11.07 23.88 -17.77
C SER A 134 -10.34 22.82 -18.58
N PHE A 135 -10.13 21.66 -17.97
CA PHE A 135 -9.42 20.55 -18.60
C PHE A 135 -10.12 19.23 -18.24
N PRO A 136 -10.11 18.25 -19.16
CA PRO A 136 -10.64 16.93 -18.86
C PRO A 136 -9.79 16.26 -17.79
N SER A 137 -10.42 15.61 -16.83
CA SER A 137 -9.74 14.78 -15.84
C SER A 137 -10.49 13.47 -15.64
N ARG A 138 -9.75 12.38 -15.42
CA ARG A 138 -10.39 11.11 -15.03
C ARG A 138 -10.65 11.01 -13.54
N HIS A 139 -9.96 11.81 -12.73
CA HIS A 139 -9.93 11.66 -11.28
C HIS A 139 -10.58 12.87 -10.61
N HIS A 140 -11.76 12.65 -10.04
CA HIS A 140 -12.53 13.68 -9.37
C HIS A 140 -12.60 13.40 -7.87
N PRO A 141 -12.34 14.39 -7.00
CA PRO A 141 -12.65 14.25 -5.59
C PRO A 141 -14.16 14.33 -5.37
N LEU A 142 -14.70 13.47 -4.51
CA LEU A 142 -16.03 13.69 -3.95
C LEU A 142 -16.04 14.87 -2.99
N LEU A 143 -17.23 15.21 -2.49
CA LEU A 143 -17.37 16.22 -1.43
C LEU A 143 -16.54 15.80 -0.21
N TYR A 144 -15.98 16.77 0.52
CA TYR A 144 -15.14 16.51 1.70
C TYR A 144 -15.87 15.76 2.83
N SER A 145 -17.21 15.74 2.80
CA SER A 145 -18.04 14.92 3.68
C SER A 145 -18.05 13.43 3.32
N SER A 146 -17.71 13.08 2.07
CA SER A 146 -17.68 11.70 1.57
C SER A 146 -16.39 11.02 2.03
N LYS A 147 -16.41 10.52 3.27
CA LYS A 147 -15.22 9.98 3.93
C LYS A 147 -15.29 8.47 4.14
N TYR A 148 -14.15 7.86 4.46
CA TYR A 148 -14.07 6.48 4.95
C TYR A 148 -12.94 6.31 5.96
N THR A 149 -13.06 5.29 6.80
CA THR A 149 -11.99 4.84 7.70
C THR A 149 -11.68 3.38 7.45
N ILE A 150 -10.50 2.94 7.91
CA ILE A 150 -10.15 1.53 7.93
C ILE A 150 -9.70 1.08 9.32
N SER A 151 -9.85 -0.20 9.59
CA SER A 151 -9.32 -0.85 10.79
C SER A 151 -9.19 -2.36 10.56
N PHE A 152 -8.44 -3.04 11.41
CA PHE A 152 -8.49 -4.51 11.49
C PHE A 152 -9.42 -4.95 12.61
N ARG A 153 -10.27 -5.95 12.33
CA ARG A 153 -11.10 -6.56 13.38
C ARG A 153 -10.23 -7.30 14.39
N HIS A 154 -10.54 -7.09 15.67
CA HIS A 154 -9.86 -7.75 16.78
C HIS A 154 -10.65 -8.98 17.24
N PRO A 155 -9.99 -10.03 17.73
CA PRO A 155 -8.53 -10.19 17.82
C PRO A 155 -7.86 -10.47 16.46
N THR A 156 -6.65 -9.94 16.27
CA THR A 156 -5.86 -10.14 15.05
C THR A 156 -5.09 -11.47 15.13
N GLY A 157 -5.59 -12.47 14.40
CA GLY A 157 -4.98 -13.80 14.31
C GLY A 157 -4.18 -14.02 13.01
N LEU A 158 -4.05 -15.27 12.59
CA LEU A 158 -3.47 -15.64 11.28
C LEU A 158 -4.37 -15.27 10.09
N HIS A 159 -5.63 -14.90 10.35
CA HIS A 159 -6.61 -14.51 9.35
C HIS A 159 -7.15 -13.10 9.63
N PRO A 160 -6.31 -12.06 9.51
CA PRO A 160 -6.74 -10.70 9.78
C PRO A 160 -7.86 -10.30 8.81
N THR A 161 -8.90 -9.63 9.31
CA THR A 161 -9.98 -9.10 8.49
C THR A 161 -9.88 -7.59 8.46
N LEU A 162 -9.58 -7.04 7.28
CA LEU A 162 -9.60 -5.59 7.06
C LEU A 162 -11.05 -5.13 6.98
N GLN A 163 -11.39 -4.10 7.73
CA GLN A 163 -12.70 -3.45 7.72
C GLN A 163 -12.56 -2.05 7.11
N ILE A 164 -13.44 -1.73 6.17
CA ILE A 164 -13.62 -0.38 5.63
C ILE A 164 -14.98 0.11 6.12
N SER A 165 -15.00 1.21 6.86
CA SER A 165 -16.24 1.84 7.33
C SER A 165 -16.51 3.11 6.53
N ILE A 166 -17.68 3.19 5.92
CA ILE A 166 -18.10 4.33 5.09
C ILE A 166 -19.46 4.82 5.59
N PRO A 167 -19.60 6.09 6.00
CA PRO A 167 -20.92 6.63 6.36
C PRO A 167 -21.89 6.49 5.20
N ARG A 168 -23.11 5.99 5.45
CA ARG A 168 -24.12 5.77 4.40
C ARG A 168 -24.45 7.04 3.61
N SER A 169 -24.36 8.21 4.26
CA SER A 169 -24.50 9.52 3.62
C SER A 169 -23.44 9.81 2.54
N SER A 170 -22.29 9.14 2.61
CA SER A 170 -21.20 9.20 1.63
C SER A 170 -21.44 8.27 0.41
N LEU A 171 -22.43 7.39 0.50
CA LEU A 171 -22.74 6.35 -0.51
C LEU A 171 -24.03 6.64 -1.28
N SER A 172 -24.41 7.91 -1.45
CA SER A 172 -25.56 8.25 -2.31
C SER A 172 -25.26 7.95 -3.78
N GLU A 173 -25.93 6.94 -4.34
CA GLU A 173 -25.85 6.58 -5.76
C GLU A 173 -26.74 7.48 -6.64
N PRO A 174 -26.30 7.82 -7.87
CA PRO A 174 -24.91 7.91 -8.36
C PRO A 174 -24.20 9.19 -7.85
N PRO A 175 -22.85 9.29 -7.92
CA PRO A 175 -22.13 10.50 -7.55
C PRO A 175 -22.72 11.76 -8.21
N PRO A 176 -22.90 12.89 -7.49
CA PRO A 176 -23.65 14.05 -7.99
C PRO A 176 -23.13 14.70 -9.27
N ARG A 177 -21.89 14.41 -9.67
CA ARG A 177 -21.22 14.95 -10.85
C ARG A 177 -21.00 13.90 -11.95
N ALA A 178 -21.45 12.67 -11.74
CA ALA A 178 -21.41 11.65 -12.77
C ALA A 178 -22.35 12.02 -13.93
N PRO A 179 -21.98 11.72 -15.19
CA PRO A 179 -22.90 11.83 -16.31
C PRO A 179 -24.21 11.06 -16.03
N PRO A 180 -25.38 11.58 -16.41
CA PRO A 180 -26.68 10.99 -16.06
C PRO A 180 -26.85 9.56 -16.59
N ASP A 181 -26.23 9.24 -17.72
CA ASP A 181 -26.31 7.94 -18.40
C ASP A 181 -25.04 7.10 -18.15
N SER A 182 -24.43 7.23 -16.97
CA SER A 182 -23.25 6.46 -16.59
C SER A 182 -23.57 5.36 -15.58
N GLU A 183 -23.04 4.17 -15.84
CA GLU A 183 -23.09 3.06 -14.89
C GLU A 183 -21.95 3.21 -13.87
N CYS A 184 -22.32 3.54 -12.63
CA CYS A 184 -21.38 3.73 -11.54
C CYS A 184 -21.35 2.50 -10.62
N SER A 185 -20.15 2.15 -10.17
CA SER A 185 -19.93 1.02 -9.25
C SER A 185 -18.83 1.34 -8.25
N LEU A 186 -19.05 1.01 -6.98
CA LEU A 186 -18.09 1.28 -5.91
C LEU A 186 -16.97 0.24 -5.91
N HIS A 187 -15.74 0.72 -5.83
CA HIS A 187 -14.54 -0.11 -5.88
C HIS A 187 -13.57 0.25 -4.77
N THR A 188 -12.73 -0.73 -4.42
CA THR A 188 -11.54 -0.48 -3.61
C THR A 188 -10.32 -1.17 -4.19
N TYR A 189 -9.18 -0.48 -4.12
CA TYR A 189 -7.88 -0.99 -4.54
C TYR A 189 -6.93 -1.10 -3.34
N LEU A 190 -6.47 -2.32 -3.07
CA LEU A 190 -5.57 -2.63 -1.97
C LEU A 190 -4.17 -2.88 -2.51
N THR A 191 -3.18 -2.41 -1.77
CA THR A 191 -1.77 -2.76 -1.94
C THR A 191 -1.32 -3.45 -0.66
N LEU A 192 -1.05 -4.75 -0.74
CA LEU A 192 -0.70 -5.59 0.40
C LEU A 192 0.81 -5.85 0.42
N PRO A 193 1.48 -5.69 1.58
CA PRO A 193 2.88 -6.12 1.73
C PRO A 193 2.99 -7.65 1.66
N SER A 194 4.17 -8.19 1.38
CA SER A 194 4.44 -9.64 1.28
C SER A 194 3.90 -10.44 2.46
N SER A 195 3.95 -9.87 3.67
CA SER A 195 3.48 -10.49 4.92
C SER A 195 1.99 -10.84 4.91
N LEU A 196 1.18 -10.17 4.09
CA LEU A 196 -0.26 -10.40 3.97
C LEU A 196 -0.60 -10.79 2.54
N PHE A 197 -1.53 -11.74 2.39
CA PHE A 197 -2.05 -12.10 1.09
C PHE A 197 -3.55 -12.31 1.14
N ALA A 198 -4.18 -12.09 -0.02
CA ALA A 198 -5.59 -12.37 -0.22
C ALA A 198 -5.72 -13.77 -0.82
N ASP A 199 -6.64 -14.59 -0.28
CA ASP A 199 -6.98 -15.86 -0.91
C ASP A 199 -7.84 -15.58 -2.15
N LYS A 200 -7.23 -15.73 -3.33
CA LYS A 200 -7.90 -15.49 -4.60
C LYS A 200 -9.11 -16.39 -4.81
N TYR A 201 -9.10 -17.64 -4.33
CA TYR A 201 -10.18 -18.59 -4.55
C TYR A 201 -11.37 -18.25 -3.64
N GLN A 202 -11.10 -17.84 -2.40
CA GLN A 202 -12.11 -17.36 -1.47
C GLN A 202 -12.80 -16.10 -2.03
N LEU A 203 -12.02 -15.14 -2.53
CA LEU A 203 -12.57 -13.86 -3.03
C LEU A 203 -13.14 -13.94 -4.46
N SER A 204 -12.75 -14.94 -5.26
CA SER A 204 -13.34 -15.19 -6.59
C SER A 204 -14.62 -16.02 -6.53
N THR A 205 -15.12 -16.35 -5.33
CA THR A 205 -16.33 -17.16 -5.17
C THR A 205 -17.55 -16.47 -5.76
N THR A 206 -18.50 -17.27 -6.23
CA THR A 206 -19.84 -16.82 -6.63
C THR A 206 -20.89 -17.10 -5.55
N ASP A 207 -20.47 -17.53 -4.37
CA ASP A 207 -21.37 -17.80 -3.24
C ASP A 207 -21.99 -16.48 -2.75
N PRO A 208 -23.33 -16.30 -2.91
CA PRO A 208 -23.98 -15.07 -2.50
C PRO A 208 -23.94 -14.84 -0.99
N LEU A 209 -23.87 -15.90 -0.17
CA LEU A 209 -23.86 -15.74 1.28
C LEU A 209 -22.55 -15.12 1.75
N PHE A 210 -21.41 -15.61 1.26
CA PHE A 210 -20.10 -15.04 1.55
C PHE A 210 -19.97 -13.59 1.07
N LEU A 211 -20.38 -13.32 -0.18
CA LEU A 211 -20.31 -11.98 -0.76
C LEU A 211 -21.18 -10.98 0.02
N GLN A 212 -22.42 -11.36 0.38
CA GLN A 212 -23.32 -10.51 1.15
C GLN A 212 -22.84 -10.29 2.59
N SER A 213 -22.29 -11.31 3.27
CA SER A 213 -21.79 -11.15 4.64
C SER A 213 -20.61 -10.19 4.73
N HIS A 214 -19.85 -10.05 3.64
CA HIS A 214 -18.69 -9.18 3.56
C HIS A 214 -18.96 -7.83 2.87
N ASN A 215 -20.19 -7.61 2.37
CA ASN A 215 -20.56 -6.47 1.52
C ASN A 215 -19.63 -6.32 0.30
N LEU A 216 -19.28 -7.45 -0.32
CA LEU A 216 -18.49 -7.54 -1.54
C LEU A 216 -19.39 -7.97 -2.70
N LEU A 217 -19.10 -7.51 -3.92
CA LEU A 217 -19.79 -7.96 -5.12
C LEU A 217 -18.93 -8.94 -5.92
N SER A 218 -17.65 -8.60 -6.17
CA SER A 218 -16.74 -9.51 -6.86
C SER A 218 -15.28 -9.07 -6.77
N LEU A 219 -14.38 -10.05 -6.94
CA LEU A 219 -12.99 -9.80 -7.26
C LEU A 219 -12.83 -9.43 -8.74
N ARG A 220 -12.33 -8.21 -9.00
CA ARG A 220 -12.16 -7.66 -10.35
C ARG A 220 -10.76 -7.90 -10.91
N ALA A 221 -9.73 -7.76 -10.09
CA ALA A 221 -8.35 -8.05 -10.47
C ALA A 221 -7.49 -8.41 -9.26
N ILE A 222 -6.50 -9.26 -9.47
CA ILE A 222 -5.44 -9.56 -8.49
C ILE A 222 -4.10 -9.72 -9.23
N ALA A 223 -3.03 -9.18 -8.66
CA ALA A 223 -1.68 -9.29 -9.21
C ALA A 223 -0.62 -9.36 -8.10
N GLY A 224 0.56 -9.89 -8.39
CA GLY A 224 1.65 -10.06 -7.43
C GLY A 224 1.65 -11.44 -6.74
N GLU A 225 2.10 -11.47 -5.49
CA GLU A 225 2.35 -12.68 -4.72
C GLU A 225 1.08 -13.24 -4.08
N THR A 226 0.49 -14.25 -4.73
CA THR A 226 -0.75 -14.91 -4.30
C THR A 226 -0.55 -16.37 -3.90
N ASP A 227 0.70 -16.82 -3.72
CA ASP A 227 0.98 -18.17 -3.22
C ASP A 227 0.39 -18.29 -1.81
N LEU A 228 -0.44 -19.30 -1.56
CA LEU A 228 -1.15 -19.47 -0.30
C LEU A 228 -0.31 -20.20 0.77
N GLU A 229 0.81 -20.81 0.37
CA GLU A 229 1.63 -21.67 1.22
C GLU A 229 3.03 -21.10 1.46
N ALA A 230 3.53 -20.23 0.59
CA ALA A 230 4.87 -19.65 0.74
C ALA A 230 4.97 -18.77 2.01
N PRO A 231 5.97 -18.98 2.88
CA PRO A 231 6.24 -18.07 3.99
C PRO A 231 6.84 -16.75 3.50
N ASP A 232 6.81 -15.73 4.36
CA ASP A 232 7.26 -14.38 4.01
C ASP A 232 8.76 -14.34 3.65
N TRP A 233 9.58 -15.10 4.36
CA TRP A 233 11.04 -15.13 4.17
C TRP A 233 11.54 -15.82 2.88
N VAL A 234 10.65 -16.43 2.11
CA VAL A 234 10.95 -16.97 0.76
C VAL A 234 10.36 -16.05 -0.33
N THR A 235 9.57 -15.05 0.06
CA THR A 235 8.89 -14.15 -0.86
C THR A 235 9.79 -12.95 -1.15
N ASP A 236 10.49 -12.96 -2.28
CA ASP A 236 11.42 -11.88 -2.66
C ASP A 236 10.73 -10.62 -3.22
N ARG A 237 9.42 -10.70 -3.53
CA ARG A 237 8.65 -9.58 -4.08
C ARG A 237 7.90 -8.82 -3.01
N TRP A 238 7.48 -7.59 -3.36
CA TRP A 238 6.86 -6.65 -2.42
C TRP A 238 5.51 -7.08 -1.84
N GLY A 239 4.78 -8.00 -2.49
CA GLY A 239 3.46 -8.45 -2.07
C GLY A 239 2.47 -8.52 -3.22
N SER A 240 1.24 -8.06 -3.01
CA SER A 240 0.14 -8.19 -3.98
C SER A 240 -0.76 -6.97 -4.05
N SER A 241 -1.45 -6.79 -5.17
CA SER A 241 -2.49 -5.77 -5.35
C SER A 241 -3.83 -6.42 -5.67
N LEU A 242 -4.91 -5.83 -5.16
CA LEU A 242 -6.26 -6.35 -5.29
C LEU A 242 -7.23 -5.24 -5.69
N LEU A 243 -8.07 -5.48 -6.69
CA LEU A 243 -9.21 -4.63 -7.04
C LEU A 243 -10.51 -5.39 -6.74
N LEU A 244 -11.31 -4.86 -5.81
CA LEU A 244 -12.60 -5.41 -5.41
C LEU A 244 -13.72 -4.45 -5.82
N GLU A 245 -14.84 -5.02 -6.26
CA GLU A 245 -16.10 -4.29 -6.36
C GLU A 245 -16.90 -4.49 -5.05
N LEU A 246 -17.39 -3.37 -4.51
CA LEU A 246 -18.05 -3.31 -3.22
C LEU A 246 -19.56 -3.21 -3.37
N ALA A 247 -20.28 -3.87 -2.46
CA ALA A 247 -21.72 -3.69 -2.37
C ALA A 247 -22.03 -2.34 -1.74
N THR A 248 -23.15 -1.75 -2.14
CA THR A 248 -23.68 -0.49 -1.62
C THR A 248 -24.98 -0.78 -0.85
N PRO A 249 -25.31 0.03 0.17
CA PRO A 249 -26.54 -0.16 0.90
C PRO A 249 -27.73 0.07 -0.04
N LEU A 250 -28.53 -0.98 -0.27
CA LEU A 250 -29.84 -0.84 -0.92
C LEU A 250 -30.61 0.29 -0.23
N SER A 251 -31.10 1.27 -0.99
CA SER A 251 -31.87 2.41 -0.47
C SER A 251 -33.12 1.93 0.26
N ARG A 252 -33.01 1.57 1.54
CA ARG A 252 -34.15 1.38 2.42
C ARG A 252 -34.46 2.73 3.04
N PRO A 253 -35.70 3.25 2.92
CA PRO A 253 -36.07 4.47 3.59
C PRO A 253 -35.83 4.26 5.09
N SER A 254 -35.01 5.15 5.67
CA SER A 254 -34.69 5.16 7.08
C SER A 254 -35.99 5.03 7.87
N ARG A 255 -36.24 3.86 8.45
CA ARG A 255 -37.20 3.77 9.54
C ARG A 255 -36.55 4.58 10.64
N LYS A 256 -36.96 5.85 10.78
CA LYS A 256 -36.77 6.61 12.00
C LYS A 256 -37.45 5.79 13.10
N HIS A 257 -36.73 4.85 13.68
CA HIS A 257 -37.15 4.21 14.90
C HIS A 257 -36.95 5.26 15.98
N LYS A 258 -37.94 6.16 16.09
CA LYS A 258 -38.10 7.06 17.21
C LYS A 258 -38.41 6.16 18.40
N THR A 259 -37.37 5.61 19.02
CA THR A 259 -37.43 5.03 20.35
C THR A 259 -37.87 6.15 21.28
N THR A 260 -39.18 6.26 21.46
CA THR A 260 -39.75 6.99 22.58
C THR A 260 -39.60 6.04 23.78
N TYR A 261 -38.41 5.97 24.38
CA TYR A 261 -38.26 5.26 25.64
C TYR A 261 -38.66 6.18 26.79
N VAL A 262 -39.90 5.91 27.22
CA VAL A 262 -40.35 6.01 28.60
C VAL A 262 -39.37 5.25 29.51
N ASN A 263 -39.01 5.88 30.62
CA ASN A 263 -38.31 5.37 31.80
C ASN A 263 -38.13 3.84 31.91
N GLY A 264 -36.88 3.41 32.10
CA GLY A 264 -36.56 2.09 32.64
C GLY A 264 -35.06 1.94 32.85
N ASN A 265 -34.62 1.85 34.11
CA ASN A 265 -33.27 1.46 34.51
C ASN A 265 -32.90 0.11 33.88
N HIS A 266 -31.86 0.08 33.05
CA HIS A 266 -31.08 -1.13 32.80
C HIS A 266 -29.60 -0.77 32.78
N ASN A 267 -28.87 -1.35 33.74
CA ASN A 267 -27.41 -1.35 33.75
C ASN A 267 -27.01 -2.57 32.94
N ASP A 268 -26.62 -2.38 31.69
CA ASP A 268 -25.91 -3.40 30.93
C ASP A 268 -24.62 -2.76 30.38
N ASP A 269 -23.51 -3.29 30.89
CA ASP A 269 -22.17 -3.12 30.34
C ASP A 269 -22.10 -3.86 29.00
N ASP A 270 -22.30 -3.14 27.89
CA ASP A 270 -21.86 -3.57 26.55
C ASP A 270 -21.49 -2.31 25.75
N ASN A 271 -20.19 -2.00 25.72
CA ASN A 271 -19.59 -0.91 24.94
C ASN A 271 -19.41 -1.34 23.48
N ASP A 272 -20.50 -1.53 22.74
CA ASP A 272 -20.48 -1.67 21.28
C ASP A 272 -21.29 -0.53 20.66
N ASP A 273 -20.73 0.70 20.73
CA ASP A 273 -21.23 1.88 20.03
C ASP A 273 -20.85 1.77 18.54
N TYR A 274 -21.52 0.87 17.82
CA TYR A 274 -21.50 0.88 16.36
C TYR A 274 -22.50 1.92 15.89
N ASP A 275 -22.00 3.03 15.32
CA ASP A 275 -22.81 3.98 14.57
C ASP A 275 -23.67 3.22 13.53
N GLU A 276 -24.97 3.03 13.80
CA GLU A 276 -25.92 2.32 12.92
C GLU A 276 -26.00 2.93 11.49
N ASP A 277 -25.42 4.12 11.32
CA ASP A 277 -25.35 4.88 10.09
C ASP A 277 -24.17 4.53 9.17
N ASP A 278 -23.23 3.69 9.62
CA ASP A 278 -22.07 3.28 8.80
C ASP A 278 -22.34 2.00 7.98
N TRP A 279 -21.77 1.97 6.78
CA TRP A 279 -21.74 0.80 5.90
C TRP A 279 -20.35 0.15 6.01
N GLN A 280 -20.31 -1.05 6.60
CA GLN A 280 -19.08 -1.77 6.85
C GLN A 280 -18.80 -2.80 5.77
N ILE A 281 -17.69 -2.67 5.07
CA ILE A 281 -17.16 -3.69 4.17
C ILE A 281 -16.05 -4.45 4.90
N THR A 282 -16.01 -5.76 4.73
CA THR A 282 -14.94 -6.58 5.33
C THR A 282 -14.22 -7.40 4.27
N ILE A 283 -12.90 -7.46 4.36
CA ILE A 283 -12.03 -8.13 3.40
C ILE A 283 -11.18 -9.13 4.19
N PRO A 284 -11.45 -10.45 4.07
CA PRO A 284 -10.65 -11.45 4.73
C PRO A 284 -9.27 -11.54 4.07
N LEU A 285 -8.22 -11.47 4.90
CA LEU A 285 -6.82 -11.59 4.51
C LEU A 285 -6.16 -12.71 5.31
N HIS A 286 -4.99 -13.14 4.83
CA HIS A 286 -4.20 -14.19 5.44
C HIS A 286 -2.81 -13.65 5.76
N LEU A 287 -2.29 -14.08 6.91
CA LEU A 287 -0.93 -13.78 7.35
C LEU A 287 0.03 -14.87 6.86
N ARG A 288 1.09 -14.48 6.15
CA ARG A 288 2.22 -15.39 5.88
C ARG A 288 3.00 -15.65 7.16
N TYR A 289 3.63 -16.81 7.25
CA TYR A 289 4.59 -17.05 8.32
C TYR A 289 5.71 -16.00 8.27
N LEU A 290 5.85 -15.27 9.36
CA LEU A 290 6.88 -14.24 9.53
C LEU A 290 8.07 -14.77 10.32
N HIS A 291 9.18 -14.03 10.22
CA HIS A 291 10.32 -14.28 11.08
C HIS A 291 9.96 -14.20 12.58
N PRO A 292 10.40 -15.19 13.37
CA PRO A 292 10.20 -15.19 14.82
C PRO A 292 10.73 -13.93 15.52
N SER A 293 10.19 -13.59 16.69
CA SER A 293 10.49 -12.35 17.42
C SER A 293 10.66 -12.60 18.92
N PRO A 294 11.56 -11.89 19.64
CA PRO A 294 11.67 -12.03 21.10
C PRO A 294 10.41 -11.67 21.89
N SER A 295 9.60 -10.75 21.37
CA SER A 295 8.31 -10.40 21.99
C SER A 295 7.23 -11.45 21.74
N GLY A 296 7.40 -12.34 20.74
CA GLY A 296 6.32 -13.18 20.20
C GLY A 296 5.36 -12.41 19.29
N TYR A 297 5.66 -11.15 18.95
CA TYR A 297 4.83 -10.32 18.07
C TYR A 297 5.67 -9.55 17.06
N ARG A 298 5.07 -9.26 15.90
CA ARG A 298 5.60 -8.37 14.86
C ARG A 298 4.53 -7.35 14.48
N ASN A 299 4.96 -6.13 14.15
CA ASN A 299 4.07 -5.11 13.61
C ASN A 299 4.20 -5.11 12.10
N ILE A 300 3.08 -5.24 11.40
CA ILE A 300 2.98 -5.06 9.95
C ILE A 300 2.33 -3.71 9.68
N SER A 301 2.81 -3.05 8.64
CA SER A 301 2.27 -1.80 8.13
C SER A 301 1.58 -2.05 6.80
N VAL A 302 0.31 -1.67 6.68
CA VAL A 302 -0.51 -1.85 5.48
C VAL A 302 -0.98 -0.47 5.01
N PRO A 303 -0.69 -0.04 3.77
CA PRO A 303 -1.19 1.23 3.27
C PRO A 303 -2.73 1.21 3.20
N TRP A 304 -3.36 2.35 3.49
CA TRP A 304 -4.81 2.47 3.36
C TRP A 304 -5.22 2.21 1.90
N PRO A 305 -6.30 1.46 1.67
CA PRO A 305 -6.77 1.20 0.32
C PRO A 305 -7.41 2.46 -0.27
N VAL A 306 -7.40 2.57 -1.59
CA VAL A 306 -8.11 3.64 -2.30
C VAL A 306 -9.56 3.20 -2.48
N VAL A 307 -10.52 4.06 -2.15
CA VAL A 307 -11.96 3.79 -2.31
C VAL A 307 -12.56 4.82 -3.25
N PHE A 308 -13.24 4.36 -4.31
CA PHE A 308 -13.72 5.23 -5.38
C PHE A 308 -14.91 4.63 -6.11
N TRP A 309 -15.74 5.50 -6.70
CA TRP A 309 -16.71 5.10 -7.71
C TRP A 309 -16.05 5.10 -9.08
N ALA A 310 -16.28 4.04 -9.85
CA ALA A 310 -15.95 3.99 -11.28
C ALA A 310 -17.24 4.13 -12.09
N CYS A 311 -17.35 5.22 -12.84
CA CYS A 311 -18.51 5.52 -13.70
C CYS A 311 -18.09 5.40 -15.16
N ALA A 312 -18.64 4.40 -15.84
CA ALA A 312 -18.41 4.16 -17.26
C ALA A 312 -19.62 4.64 -18.09
N PRO A 313 -19.41 5.13 -19.32
CA PRO A 313 -20.53 5.40 -20.24
C PRO A 313 -21.26 4.09 -20.58
N GLU A 314 -22.59 4.15 -20.69
CA GLU A 314 -23.48 3.00 -20.93
C GLU A 314 -23.19 2.28 -22.27
N ASP A 315 -22.83 3.05 -23.30
CA ASP A 315 -22.44 2.51 -24.61
C ASP A 315 -20.99 2.00 -24.56
N GLY A 316 -20.82 0.75 -24.14
CA GLY A 316 -19.54 0.03 -24.12
C GLY A 316 -18.90 -0.23 -25.50
N GLY A 317 -19.03 0.68 -26.45
CA GLY A 317 -18.60 0.55 -27.83
C GLY A 317 -17.90 1.80 -28.34
N GLU A 318 -16.80 1.56 -29.06
CA GLU A 318 -16.17 2.48 -30.00
C GLU A 318 -17.24 3.03 -30.97
N GLY A 319 -17.92 4.11 -30.60
CA GLY A 319 -19.03 4.70 -31.35
C GLY A 319 -19.27 6.13 -30.90
N GLU A 320 -18.91 7.08 -31.76
CA GLU A 320 -19.31 8.49 -31.79
C GLU A 320 -19.96 9.08 -30.53
N THR A 321 -19.13 9.57 -29.63
CA THR A 321 -19.24 10.94 -29.10
C THR A 321 -20.67 11.48 -28.89
N ALA A 322 -21.43 10.90 -27.97
CA ALA A 322 -22.55 11.60 -27.32
C ALA A 322 -21.97 12.62 -26.31
N GLY A 323 -21.32 13.66 -26.85
CA GLY A 323 -20.60 14.66 -26.07
C GLY A 323 -19.28 15.13 -26.67
N GLY A 324 -19.19 15.33 -27.99
CA GLY A 324 -18.11 16.12 -28.62
C GLY A 324 -16.69 15.62 -28.35
N GLY A 325 -16.20 14.75 -29.22
CA GLY A 325 -14.95 14.03 -29.06
C GLY A 325 -13.73 14.83 -28.65
N LYS A 326 -13.01 14.25 -27.69
CA LYS A 326 -11.57 14.11 -27.70
C LYS A 326 -11.32 12.80 -26.95
N THR A 327 -10.45 11.93 -27.48
CA THR A 327 -9.61 11.08 -26.62
C THR A 327 -9.26 11.95 -25.42
N MET A 328 -9.66 11.61 -24.18
CA MET A 328 -9.31 12.40 -23.01
C MET A 328 -7.85 12.81 -23.19
N GLY A 329 -7.64 14.09 -23.49
CA GLY A 329 -6.33 14.57 -23.89
C GLY A 329 -5.40 14.25 -22.73
N ILE A 330 -4.13 13.99 -23.01
CA ILE A 330 -3.14 13.86 -21.93
C ILE A 330 -3.24 15.16 -21.13
N ASN A 331 -3.89 15.08 -19.98
CA ASN A 331 -4.03 16.20 -19.07
C ASN A 331 -2.71 16.27 -18.31
N PRO A 332 -1.92 17.34 -18.46
CA PRO A 332 -0.65 17.45 -17.73
C PRO A 332 -0.85 17.53 -16.21
N PHE A 333 -2.08 17.77 -15.75
CA PHE A 333 -2.43 17.79 -14.33
C PHE A 333 -2.98 16.46 -13.80
N ASP A 334 -3.24 15.47 -14.67
CA ASP A 334 -3.71 14.16 -14.23
C ASP A 334 -2.51 13.31 -13.77
N ARG A 335 -2.63 12.77 -12.56
CA ARG A 335 -1.72 11.72 -12.08
C ARG A 335 -2.12 10.40 -12.74
N VAL A 336 -1.33 9.97 -13.72
CA VAL A 336 -1.54 8.72 -14.46
C VAL A 336 -0.72 7.57 -13.87
N GLY A 337 -1.10 6.32 -14.18
CA GLY A 337 -0.28 5.16 -13.81
C GLY A 337 -0.39 4.78 -12.32
N LEU A 338 -1.54 5.08 -11.70
CA LEU A 338 -1.85 4.71 -10.31
C LEU A 338 -2.01 3.19 -10.12
N GLY A 339 -2.04 2.45 -11.24
CA GLY A 339 -2.03 1.00 -11.29
C GLY A 339 -3.42 0.42 -11.49
N TRP A 340 -4.40 0.92 -10.75
CA TRP A 340 -5.80 0.51 -10.85
C TRP A 340 -6.57 1.23 -11.95
N ASP A 341 -6.20 2.47 -12.29
CA ASP A 341 -6.83 3.34 -13.29
C ASP A 341 -6.73 2.76 -14.71
N ALA A 342 -5.68 1.99 -14.96
CA ALA A 342 -5.43 1.27 -16.21
C ALA A 342 -6.27 -0.01 -16.37
N LEU A 343 -6.93 -0.51 -15.31
CA LEU A 343 -7.77 -1.71 -15.37
C LEU A 343 -9.18 -1.43 -15.94
N PHE A 344 -9.56 -0.17 -16.02
CA PHE A 344 -10.85 0.27 -16.53
C PHE A 344 -10.77 0.76 -17.97
N VAL A 345 -11.89 0.73 -18.68
CA VAL A 345 -11.97 1.22 -20.06
C VAL A 345 -11.58 2.71 -20.15
N PRO A 346 -10.93 3.14 -21.26
CA PRO A 346 -10.70 4.56 -21.51
C PRO A 346 -12.01 5.36 -21.42
N GLY A 347 -11.96 6.55 -20.81
CA GLY A 347 -13.16 7.37 -20.58
C GLY A 347 -13.89 7.09 -19.26
N THR A 348 -13.51 6.05 -18.50
CA THR A 348 -14.04 5.86 -17.14
C THR A 348 -13.62 7.03 -16.24
N LEU A 349 -14.62 7.65 -15.61
CA LEU A 349 -14.45 8.69 -14.59
C LEU A 349 -14.43 8.05 -13.21
N PHE A 350 -13.54 8.54 -12.35
CA PHE A 350 -13.32 8.03 -11.02
C PHE A 350 -13.63 9.10 -9.97
N TYR A 351 -14.55 8.80 -9.06
CA TYR A 351 -14.91 9.70 -7.97
C TYR A 351 -14.38 9.16 -6.64
N GLN A 352 -13.35 9.79 -6.10
CA GLN A 352 -12.61 9.30 -4.93
C GLN A 352 -13.26 9.75 -3.62
N LEU A 353 -13.38 8.83 -2.66
CA LEU A 353 -13.72 9.14 -1.28
C LEU A 353 -12.47 9.61 -0.52
N HIS A 354 -12.68 10.38 0.54
CA HIS A 354 -11.60 10.94 1.35
C HIS A 354 -11.29 10.07 2.57
N PRO A 355 -10.02 9.72 2.84
CA PRO A 355 -9.68 9.02 4.08
C PRO A 355 -9.88 9.95 5.29
N ASP A 356 -10.56 9.49 6.33
CA ASP A 356 -10.68 10.23 7.59
C ASP A 356 -9.51 9.90 8.53
N THR A 357 -8.38 10.57 8.32
CA THR A 357 -7.19 10.40 9.15
C THR A 357 -7.32 11.07 10.53
N ALA A 358 -8.37 11.85 10.79
CA ALA A 358 -8.59 12.51 12.07
C ALA A 358 -9.23 11.56 13.11
N ALA A 359 -10.11 10.66 12.66
CA ALA A 359 -10.73 9.63 13.49
C ALA A 359 -9.72 8.60 14.05
N PHE A 360 -8.61 8.37 13.32
CA PHE A 360 -7.53 7.48 13.78
C PHE A 360 -6.79 8.02 15.02
N ALA A 361 -6.79 9.34 15.23
CA ALA A 361 -6.08 9.97 16.35
C ALA A 361 -6.80 9.85 17.70
N THR A 362 -8.03 9.35 17.73
CA THR A 362 -8.87 9.30 18.94
C THR A 362 -9.06 7.89 19.51
N GLY A 363 -8.66 6.83 18.79
CA GLY A 363 -9.02 5.44 19.11
C GLY A 363 -7.90 4.51 19.62
N VAL A 364 -6.63 4.91 19.58
CA VAL A 364 -5.51 4.05 20.01
C VAL A 364 -4.63 4.82 20.99
N ASP A 365 -4.44 4.24 22.19
CA ASP A 365 -3.54 4.62 23.28
C ASP A 365 -2.81 5.95 23.10
N ALA A 366 -3.15 6.93 23.94
CA ALA A 366 -2.54 8.26 24.04
C ALA A 366 -1.02 8.27 24.37
N HIS A 367 -0.33 7.14 24.19
CA HIS A 367 1.11 6.95 24.30
C HIS A 367 1.82 6.76 22.95
N ALA A 368 1.09 6.60 21.83
CA ALA A 368 1.70 6.67 20.50
C ALA A 368 2.03 8.13 20.16
N GLY A 369 3.32 8.44 20.06
CA GLY A 369 3.84 9.80 19.90
C GLY A 369 3.21 10.61 18.76
N VAL A 370 3.31 11.93 18.91
CA VAL A 370 2.81 13.00 18.03
C VAL A 370 3.23 12.85 16.55
N GLU A 371 4.19 11.97 16.24
CA GLU A 371 4.80 11.77 14.91
C GLU A 371 3.98 10.90 13.92
N GLN A 372 2.90 10.23 14.34
CA GLN A 372 2.08 9.40 13.42
C GLN A 372 0.83 10.09 12.86
N ARG A 373 0.63 11.38 13.16
CA ARG A 373 -0.52 12.15 12.67
C ARG A 373 -0.40 12.39 11.15
N GLY A 374 -1.14 11.63 10.36
CA GLY A 374 -1.28 11.85 8.91
C GLY A 374 -0.71 10.73 8.02
N MET A 375 -0.09 9.69 8.58
CA MET A 375 0.29 8.52 7.78
C MET A 375 -0.93 7.68 7.42
N MET A 376 -1.20 7.50 6.12
CA MET A 376 -2.26 6.63 5.60
C MET A 376 -1.80 5.16 5.59
N VAL A 377 -1.42 4.66 6.76
CA VAL A 377 -0.91 3.30 6.97
C VAL A 377 -1.54 2.74 8.23
N GLU A 378 -2.20 1.60 8.11
CA GLU A 378 -2.76 0.83 9.21
C GLU A 378 -1.71 -0.15 9.76
N LYS A 379 -1.54 -0.16 11.08
CA LYS A 379 -0.60 -1.06 11.74
C LYS A 379 -1.34 -2.20 12.41
N ILE A 380 -0.92 -3.42 12.12
CA ILE A 380 -1.44 -4.62 12.75
C ILE A 380 -0.33 -5.33 13.51
N GLN A 381 -0.58 -5.61 14.79
CA GLN A 381 0.27 -6.48 15.58
C GLN A 381 -0.18 -7.92 15.39
N VAL A 382 0.74 -8.77 14.97
CA VAL A 382 0.48 -10.17 14.68
C VAL A 382 1.36 -11.09 15.51
N PRO A 383 0.83 -12.25 15.96
CA PRO A 383 1.59 -13.21 16.72
C PRO A 383 2.62 -13.91 15.82
N VAL A 384 3.82 -14.13 16.33
CA VAL A 384 4.89 -14.92 15.72
C VAL A 384 5.53 -15.83 16.75
N LEU A 385 6.33 -16.80 16.29
CA LEU A 385 7.09 -17.65 17.20
C LEU A 385 7.97 -16.77 18.11
N LYS A 386 7.85 -16.96 19.42
CA LYS A 386 8.67 -16.25 20.41
C LYS A 386 10.06 -16.87 20.46
N ILE A 387 11.10 -16.08 20.24
CA ILE A 387 12.50 -16.51 20.43
C ILE A 387 13.15 -15.62 21.49
N GLY A 388 13.15 -16.07 22.73
CA GLY A 388 13.79 -15.39 23.86
C GLY A 388 13.64 -16.16 25.16
N ASP A 389 14.60 -15.96 26.08
CA ASP A 389 14.86 -16.68 27.34
C ASP A 389 13.62 -16.94 28.22
N GLY A 390 12.79 -17.90 27.84
CA GLY A 390 11.96 -18.65 28.77
C GLY A 390 12.89 -19.48 29.65
N GLY A 391 12.88 -19.23 30.96
CA GLY A 391 13.90 -19.65 31.92
C GLY A 391 14.01 -21.16 32.17
N GLY A 392 14.48 -21.92 31.17
CA GLY A 392 14.77 -23.33 31.28
C GLY A 392 15.89 -23.77 30.32
N LEU A 393 16.75 -24.68 30.79
CA LEU A 393 17.88 -25.31 30.06
C LEU A 393 17.52 -25.97 28.71
N PHE A 394 16.24 -26.04 28.33
CA PHE A 394 15.72 -26.70 27.14
C PHE A 394 14.78 -25.83 26.28
N GLU A 395 14.52 -24.57 26.64
CA GLU A 395 13.58 -23.70 25.93
C GLU A 395 14.26 -22.68 25.00
N ASP A 396 15.57 -22.51 25.10
CA ASP A 396 16.34 -21.65 24.22
C ASP A 396 16.69 -22.38 22.91
N VAL A 397 16.42 -21.71 21.77
CA VAL A 397 16.70 -22.22 20.42
C VAL A 397 18.19 -22.56 20.28
N HIS A 398 19.06 -21.79 20.91
CA HIS A 398 20.50 -22.06 20.88
C HIS A 398 20.87 -23.29 21.71
N SER A 399 20.18 -23.51 22.83
CA SER A 399 20.33 -24.70 23.65
C SER A 399 19.86 -25.97 22.91
N ILE A 400 18.76 -25.90 22.16
CA ILE A 400 18.29 -27.02 21.32
C ILE A 400 19.29 -27.34 20.21
N GLU A 401 19.85 -26.31 19.56
CA GLU A 401 20.89 -26.48 18.54
C GLU A 401 22.13 -27.18 19.11
N ILE A 402 22.61 -26.72 20.27
CA ILE A 402 23.78 -27.30 20.96
C ILE A 402 23.51 -28.75 21.39
N VAL A 403 22.35 -29.04 22.00
CA VAL A 403 21.99 -30.40 22.41
C VAL A 403 21.90 -31.33 21.20
N THR A 404 21.29 -30.86 20.11
CA THR A 404 21.18 -31.62 18.87
C THR A 404 22.57 -31.93 18.30
N LEU A 405 23.46 -30.95 18.27
CA LEU A 405 24.84 -31.10 17.82
C LEU A 405 25.58 -32.13 18.68
N ILE A 406 25.46 -32.05 20.00
CA ILE A 406 26.06 -33.01 20.95
C ILE A 406 25.54 -34.43 20.68
N VAL A 407 24.22 -34.62 20.56
CA VAL A 407 23.61 -35.94 20.30
C VAL A 407 24.09 -36.51 18.96
N VAL A 408 24.15 -35.67 17.91
CA VAL A 408 24.65 -36.08 16.59
C VAL A 408 26.13 -36.49 16.69
N CYS A 409 26.98 -35.70 17.36
CA CYS A 409 28.39 -36.04 17.58
C CYS A 409 28.56 -37.36 18.35
N PHE A 410 27.80 -37.58 19.42
CA PHE A 410 27.83 -38.85 20.15
C PHE A 410 27.34 -40.02 19.30
N GLY A 411 26.31 -39.82 18.47
CA GLY A 411 25.85 -40.80 17.49
C GLY A 411 26.94 -41.18 16.49
N PHE A 412 27.64 -40.19 15.92
CA PHE A 412 28.78 -40.43 15.03
C PHE A 412 29.91 -41.17 15.75
N LEU A 413 30.29 -40.75 16.96
CA LEU A 413 31.33 -41.42 17.75
C LEU A 413 30.96 -42.87 18.06
N TRP A 414 29.69 -43.14 18.36
CA TRP A 414 29.18 -44.50 18.56
C TRP A 414 29.30 -45.36 17.30
N VAL A 415 28.89 -44.81 16.15
CA VAL A 415 28.99 -45.47 14.85
C VAL A 415 30.46 -45.74 14.48
N PHE A 416 31.35 -44.76 14.64
CA PHE A 416 32.79 -44.93 14.39
C PHE A 416 33.41 -45.98 15.31
N ARG A 417 33.00 -46.01 16.58
CA ARG A 417 33.46 -47.03 17.53
C ARG A 417 32.98 -48.42 17.12
N SER A 418 31.71 -48.57 16.75
CA SER A 418 31.13 -49.84 16.31
C SER A 418 31.81 -50.35 15.03
N LEU A 419 32.02 -49.48 14.04
CA LEU A 419 32.75 -49.80 12.81
C LEU A 419 34.22 -50.16 13.11
N GLY A 420 34.89 -49.44 14.01
CA GLY A 420 36.25 -49.75 14.44
C GLY A 420 36.37 -51.10 15.15
N GLU A 421 35.38 -51.46 15.97
CA GLU A 421 35.31 -52.79 16.61
C GLU A 421 35.04 -53.90 15.58
N VAL A 422 34.24 -53.63 14.55
CA VAL A 422 34.02 -54.56 13.43
C VAL A 422 35.31 -54.74 12.63
N VAL A 423 36.02 -53.69 12.25
CA VAL A 423 37.32 -53.77 11.53
C VAL A 423 38.39 -54.48 12.35
N LYS A 424 38.42 -54.28 13.67
CA LYS A 424 39.31 -55.03 14.57
C LYS A 424 38.96 -56.52 14.66
N LYS A 425 37.67 -56.87 14.60
CA LYS A 425 37.19 -58.27 14.66
C LYS A 425 37.23 -58.97 13.30
N SER A 426 37.12 -58.26 12.19
CA SER A 426 37.09 -58.83 10.83
C SER A 426 38.45 -58.86 10.12
N GLY A 427 39.50 -58.28 10.71
CA GLY A 427 40.89 -58.50 10.31
C GLY A 427 41.21 -58.16 8.85
N LEU A 428 41.80 -56.99 8.60
CA LEU A 428 42.60 -56.82 7.39
C LEU A 428 43.73 -57.85 7.43
N GLY A 429 43.63 -58.88 6.58
CA GLY A 429 44.64 -59.90 6.36
C GLY A 429 46.00 -59.25 6.07
N ARG A 430 46.91 -59.38 7.03
CA ARG A 430 48.31 -58.97 6.91
C ARG A 430 49.03 -60.05 6.11
N GLY A 431 49.03 -59.89 4.78
CA GLY A 431 49.92 -60.66 3.90
C GLY A 431 51.37 -60.37 4.27
N VAL A 432 52.09 -61.39 4.73
CA VAL A 432 53.56 -61.38 4.81
C VAL A 432 54.05 -62.63 4.12
N GLU A 433 54.38 -62.48 2.83
CA GLU A 433 55.30 -63.37 2.13
C GLU A 433 56.71 -62.75 2.26
N ARG A 434 57.66 -63.46 2.88
CA ARG A 434 59.04 -63.51 2.37
C ARG A 434 59.84 -64.69 2.93
N ARG A 435 60.28 -65.53 1.99
CA ARG A 435 61.38 -66.49 2.05
C ARG A 435 62.67 -65.77 2.50
N ASP A 436 63.53 -66.39 3.30
CA ASP A 436 64.72 -67.09 2.79
C ASP A 436 65.65 -67.72 3.86
N LEU A 437 66.14 -68.92 3.51
CA LEU A 437 67.50 -69.50 3.66
C LEU A 437 68.19 -69.86 5.00
N LYS A 438 68.85 -71.04 4.88
CA LYS A 438 69.93 -71.71 5.67
C LYS A 438 69.52 -72.36 6.99
N GLY A 439 69.86 -73.61 7.31
CA GLY A 439 70.80 -74.56 6.71
C GLY A 439 71.50 -75.34 7.82
N ARG A 440 71.13 -76.63 7.99
CA ARG A 440 71.98 -77.82 8.23
C ARG A 440 73.16 -77.74 9.23
N GLU A 441 73.05 -78.48 10.35
CA GLU A 441 74.08 -79.41 10.92
C GLU A 441 73.46 -80.12 12.15
N LYS A 442 73.16 -81.43 12.14
CA LYS A 442 73.99 -82.64 12.43
C LYS A 442 74.56 -82.77 13.85
N ARG A 443 74.22 -83.92 14.48
CA ARG A 443 74.89 -84.78 15.49
C ARG A 443 73.86 -85.15 16.58
N GLU A 444 73.68 -86.40 17.00
CA GLU A 444 74.30 -87.71 16.72
C GLU A 444 73.25 -88.78 17.09
#